data_AF-A0A2K5R468-F1
#
_entry.id   AF-A0A2K5R468-F1
#
_cell.length_a   1.000
_cell.length_b   1.000
_cell.length_c   1.000
_cell.angle_alpha   90.00
_cell.angle_beta   90.00
_cell.angle_gamma   90.00
#
_symmetry.space_group_name_H-M   'P 1'
#
loop_
_entity.id
_entity.type
_entity.pdbx_description
1 polymer ?
#
loop_
_entity_poly.entity_id
_entity_poly.type
_entity_poly.pdbx_seq_one_letter_code
_entity_poly.pdbx_strand_id
1 'polypeptide(L)'
;MSFPKYKPSRFATLPQTLDPAEYDISLETRRAQVERLAIRARLKREYLLQYNDPNRRGLVVNPALVRWAYARANVYPNCRATPKTSLLGAVFGIGPLILWYYILKTDRDKKEKLIREGKLDRTFNLSY
;
A
#
# COMPACT_ATOMS: atom_id res chain seq x y z
N MET A 1 -21.01 -4.64 -36.91
CA MET A 1 -19.96 -3.87 -36.20
C MET A 1 -19.81 -4.47 -34.81
N SER A 2 -18.59 -4.83 -34.39
CA SER A 2 -18.35 -5.38 -33.04
C SER A 2 -18.13 -4.26 -32.03
N PHE A 3 -18.54 -4.47 -30.78
CA PHE A 3 -18.26 -3.55 -29.69
C PHE A 3 -16.76 -3.57 -29.32
N PRO A 4 -16.18 -2.44 -28.88
CA PRO A 4 -14.79 -2.40 -28.45
C PRO A 4 -14.57 -3.23 -27.18
N LYS A 5 -13.50 -4.03 -27.15
CA LYS A 5 -13.15 -4.89 -26.00
C LYS A 5 -12.57 -4.08 -24.85
N TYR A 6 -13.06 -4.30 -23.64
CA TYR A 6 -12.55 -3.68 -22.41
C TYR A 6 -11.10 -4.12 -22.12
N LYS A 7 -10.26 -3.16 -21.72
CA LYS A 7 -8.85 -3.39 -21.34
C LYS A 7 -8.66 -3.07 -19.85
N PRO A 8 -8.48 -4.08 -18.99
CA PRO A 8 -8.27 -3.84 -17.57
C PRO A 8 -6.91 -3.19 -17.31
N SER A 9 -6.81 -2.46 -16.20
CA SER A 9 -5.56 -1.87 -15.70
C SER A 9 -5.41 -2.13 -14.20
N ARG A 10 -4.23 -1.82 -13.63
CA ARG A 10 -3.97 -1.99 -12.19
C ARG A 10 -4.97 -1.25 -11.30
N PHE A 11 -5.49 -0.11 -11.77
CA PHE A 11 -6.45 0.71 -11.04
C PHE A 11 -7.88 0.61 -11.57
N ALA A 12 -8.10 -0.15 -12.65
CA ALA A 12 -9.42 -0.40 -13.23
C ALA A 12 -9.56 -1.89 -13.56
N THR A 13 -10.07 -2.66 -12.61
CA THR A 13 -10.22 -4.12 -12.74
C THR A 13 -11.25 -4.48 -13.82
N LEU A 14 -11.21 -5.75 -14.25
CA LEU A 14 -12.20 -6.29 -15.18
C LEU A 14 -13.56 -6.41 -14.45
N PRO A 15 -14.67 -5.94 -15.05
CA PRO A 15 -16.01 -6.23 -14.53
C PRO A 15 -16.24 -7.74 -14.47
N GLN A 16 -16.88 -8.21 -13.41
CA GLN A 16 -17.11 -9.64 -13.17
C GLN A 16 -17.85 -10.31 -14.35
N THR A 17 -18.83 -9.63 -14.94
CA THR A 17 -19.61 -10.16 -16.08
C THR A 17 -18.81 -10.29 -17.38
N LEU A 18 -17.66 -9.60 -17.48
CA LEU A 18 -16.74 -9.67 -18.62
C LEU A 18 -15.60 -10.67 -18.37
N ASP A 19 -15.46 -11.19 -17.15
CA ASP A 19 -14.49 -12.24 -16.84
C ASP A 19 -14.99 -13.58 -17.41
N PRO A 20 -14.28 -14.19 -18.37
CA PRO A 20 -14.69 -15.49 -18.92
C PRO A 20 -14.82 -16.57 -17.84
N ALA A 21 -14.01 -16.49 -16.79
CA ALA A 21 -14.01 -17.45 -15.69
C ALA A 21 -15.31 -17.44 -14.86
N GLU A 22 -16.10 -16.36 -14.92
CA GLU A 22 -17.38 -16.28 -14.21
C GLU A 22 -18.39 -17.33 -14.73
N TYR A 23 -18.29 -17.68 -16.01
CA TYR A 23 -19.18 -18.63 -16.65
C TYR A 23 -18.63 -20.06 -16.66
N ASP A 24 -17.55 -20.33 -15.93
CA ASP A 24 -16.98 -21.68 -15.84
C ASP A 24 -17.91 -22.62 -15.06
N ILE A 25 -18.32 -23.71 -15.72
CA ILE A 25 -19.27 -24.70 -15.20
C ILE A 25 -18.54 -25.99 -14.75
N SER A 26 -17.21 -25.94 -14.67
CA SER A 26 -16.40 -27.10 -14.32
C SER A 26 -16.71 -27.62 -12.92
N LEU A 27 -16.56 -28.92 -12.71
CA LEU A 27 -16.86 -29.55 -11.43
C LEU A 27 -15.90 -29.06 -10.32
N GLU A 28 -14.65 -28.77 -10.67
CA GLU A 28 -13.64 -28.25 -9.74
C GLU A 28 -13.97 -26.85 -9.22
N THR A 29 -14.39 -25.94 -10.11
CA THR A 29 -14.79 -24.57 -9.71
C THR A 29 -16.00 -24.60 -8.79
N ARG A 30 -17.00 -25.46 -9.08
CA ARG A 30 -18.16 -25.67 -8.20
C ARG A 30 -17.74 -26.18 -6.82
N ARG A 31 -16.84 -27.16 -6.74
CA ARG A 31 -16.31 -27.65 -5.46
C ARG A 31 -15.62 -26.53 -4.67
N ALA A 32 -14.75 -25.77 -5.33
CA ALA A 32 -14.07 -24.64 -4.70
C ALA A 32 -15.05 -23.55 -4.23
N GLN A 33 -16.11 -23.26 -4.99
CA GLN A 33 -17.16 -22.31 -4.59
C GLN A 33 -17.91 -22.79 -3.34
N VAL A 34 -18.30 -24.07 -3.30
CA VAL A 34 -18.98 -24.70 -2.16
C VAL A 34 -18.11 -24.68 -0.92
N GLU A 35 -16.83 -25.03 -1.05
CA GLU A 35 -15.87 -24.99 0.06
C GLU A 35 -15.67 -23.57 0.61
N ARG A 36 -15.50 -22.58 -0.26
CA ARG A 36 -15.41 -21.16 0.13
C ARG A 36 -16.69 -20.69 0.83
N LEU A 37 -17.86 -21.10 0.33
CA LEU A 37 -19.15 -20.78 0.93
C LEU A 37 -19.26 -21.43 2.33
N ALA A 38 -18.87 -22.69 2.47
CA ALA A 38 -18.88 -23.39 3.75
C ALA A 38 -17.99 -22.70 4.80
N ILE A 39 -16.78 -22.28 4.40
CA ILE A 39 -15.88 -21.50 5.27
C ILE A 39 -16.53 -20.16 5.65
N ARG A 40 -17.10 -19.43 4.68
CA ARG A 40 -17.78 -18.15 4.93
C ARG A 40 -18.97 -18.32 5.88
N ALA A 41 -19.78 -19.35 5.69
CA ALA A 41 -20.94 -19.64 6.53
C ALA A 41 -20.52 -19.99 7.96
N ARG A 42 -19.47 -20.81 8.13
CA ARG A 42 -18.91 -21.16 9.44
C ARG A 42 -18.43 -19.91 10.19
N LEU A 43 -17.63 -19.05 9.54
CA LEU A 43 -17.12 -17.82 10.14
C LEU A 43 -18.25 -16.83 10.47
N LYS A 44 -19.26 -16.71 9.61
CA LYS A 44 -20.45 -15.89 9.87
C LYS A 44 -21.21 -16.38 11.11
N ARG A 45 -21.42 -17.70 11.23
CA ARG A 45 -22.08 -18.30 12.39
C ARG A 45 -21.31 -18.02 13.68
N GLU A 46 -20.00 -18.22 13.68
CA GLU A 46 -19.14 -17.95 14.85
C GLU A 46 -19.25 -16.49 15.32
N TYR A 47 -19.18 -15.55 14.38
CA TYR A 47 -19.36 -14.13 14.67
C TYR A 47 -20.76 -13.83 15.24
N LEU A 48 -21.82 -14.35 14.62
CA LEU A 48 -23.19 -14.08 15.05
C LEU A 48 -23.51 -14.65 16.44
N LEU A 49 -22.98 -15.84 16.78
CA LEU A 49 -23.12 -16.40 18.13
C LEU A 49 -22.50 -15.48 19.18
N GLN A 50 -21.34 -14.92 18.86
CA GLN A 50 -20.61 -14.00 19.72
C GLN A 50 -21.23 -12.60 19.79
N TYR A 51 -21.86 -12.15 18.71
CA TYR A 51 -22.46 -10.83 18.60
C TYR A 51 -23.85 -10.78 19.26
N ASN A 52 -24.63 -11.85 19.16
CA ASN A 52 -25.98 -11.94 19.70
C ASN A 52 -26.02 -12.43 21.17
N ASP A 53 -24.88 -12.63 21.83
CA ASP A 53 -24.82 -13.02 23.24
C ASP A 53 -25.22 -11.84 24.14
N PRO A 54 -26.34 -11.91 24.87
CA PRO A 54 -26.82 -10.81 25.72
C PRO A 54 -25.90 -10.54 26.92
N ASN A 55 -25.08 -11.51 27.33
CA ASN A 55 -24.18 -11.35 28.46
C ASN A 55 -22.85 -10.71 28.07
N ARG A 56 -22.54 -10.63 26.78
CA ARG A 56 -21.28 -10.07 26.30
C ARG A 56 -21.26 -8.55 26.47
N ARG A 57 -20.24 -8.06 27.17
CA ARG A 57 -19.94 -6.62 27.31
C ARG A 57 -18.54 -6.35 26.80
N GLY A 58 -18.41 -5.98 25.53
CA GLY A 58 -17.11 -5.62 24.92
C GLY A 58 -17.00 -5.92 23.43
N LEU A 59 -15.83 -5.61 22.86
CA LEU A 59 -15.56 -5.77 21.43
C LEU A 59 -15.47 -7.25 21.02
N VAL A 60 -16.01 -7.57 19.84
CA VAL A 60 -15.75 -8.84 19.15
C VAL A 60 -14.37 -8.80 18.49
N VAL A 61 -13.39 -9.45 19.10
CA VAL A 61 -12.03 -9.52 18.55
C VAL A 61 -12.04 -10.34 17.28
N ASN A 62 -11.70 -9.70 16.16
CA ASN A 62 -11.55 -10.36 14.88
C ASN A 62 -10.11 -10.91 14.74
N PRO A 63 -9.89 -12.23 14.77
CA PRO A 63 -8.55 -12.80 14.65
C PRO A 63 -7.89 -12.49 13.30
N ALA A 64 -8.67 -12.32 12.23
CA ALA A 64 -8.13 -11.93 10.93
C ALA A 64 -7.52 -10.52 10.96
N LEU A 65 -8.15 -9.59 11.68
CA LEU A 65 -7.64 -8.22 11.84
C LEU A 65 -6.36 -8.21 12.69
N VAL A 66 -6.33 -8.98 13.78
CA VAL A 66 -5.13 -9.11 14.63
C VAL A 66 -3.97 -9.70 13.82
N ARG A 67 -4.21 -10.76 13.05
CA ARG A 67 -3.18 -11.37 12.19
C ARG A 67 -2.72 -10.42 11.08
N TRP A 68 -3.62 -9.63 10.51
CA TRP A 68 -3.27 -8.60 9.52
C TRP A 68 -2.38 -7.52 10.13
N ALA A 69 -2.76 -6.99 11.30
CA ALA A 69 -1.96 -6.00 12.01
C ALA A 69 -0.57 -6.57 12.39
N TYR A 70 -0.54 -7.81 12.88
CA TYR A 70 0.70 -8.51 13.19
C TYR A 70 1.57 -8.68 11.94
N ALA A 71 1.02 -9.11 10.80
CA ALA A 71 1.78 -9.27 9.56
C ALA A 71 2.35 -7.94 9.05
N ARG A 72 1.64 -6.81 9.28
CA ARG A 72 2.12 -5.46 8.93
C ARG A 72 3.21 -4.95 9.87
N ALA A 73 3.20 -5.35 11.13
CA ALA A 73 4.22 -4.97 12.10
C ALA A 73 5.44 -5.89 12.06
N ASN A 74 5.24 -7.19 11.83
CA ASN A 74 6.26 -8.23 11.89
C ASN A 74 6.98 -8.43 10.54
N VAL A 75 7.62 -7.37 10.04
CA VAL A 75 8.28 -7.39 8.73
C VAL A 75 9.71 -7.95 8.82
N TYR A 76 10.44 -7.64 9.89
CA TYR A 76 11.88 -7.91 9.99
C TYR A 76 12.25 -9.40 9.92
N PRO A 77 11.56 -10.35 10.58
CA PRO A 77 11.94 -11.76 10.52
C PRO A 77 11.90 -12.37 9.12
N ASN A 78 11.04 -11.84 8.24
CA ASN A 78 10.90 -12.30 6.86
C ASN A 78 11.69 -11.44 5.87
N CYS A 79 12.34 -10.38 6.33
CA CYS A 79 13.16 -9.50 5.50
C CYS A 79 14.55 -10.11 5.31
N ARG A 80 14.90 -10.46 4.06
CA ARG A 80 16.22 -10.99 3.71
C ARG A 80 17.00 -9.95 2.94
N ALA A 81 18.30 -9.82 3.26
CA ALA A 81 19.21 -8.98 2.50
C ALA A 81 19.45 -9.62 1.11
N THR A 82 18.66 -9.19 0.12
CA THR A 82 18.80 -9.59 -1.28
C THR A 82 19.29 -8.41 -2.12
N PRO A 83 19.89 -8.64 -3.30
CA PRO A 83 20.31 -7.54 -4.18
C PRO A 83 19.16 -6.57 -4.51
N LYS A 84 17.95 -7.08 -4.70
CA LYS A 84 16.75 -6.25 -4.98
C LYS A 84 16.39 -5.35 -3.80
N THR A 85 16.34 -5.91 -2.59
CA THR A 85 15.98 -5.15 -1.37
C THR A 85 17.07 -4.14 -1.01
N SER A 86 18.35 -4.50 -1.17
CA SER A 86 19.47 -3.60 -0.93
C SER A 86 19.50 -2.44 -1.92
N LEU A 87 19.28 -2.72 -3.22
CA LEU A 87 19.20 -1.67 -4.24
C LEU A 87 18.01 -0.73 -3.97
N LEU A 88 16.84 -1.28 -3.68
CA LEU A 88 15.65 -0.49 -3.34
C LEU A 88 15.89 0.36 -2.09
N GLY A 89 16.50 -0.22 -1.05
CA GLY A 89 16.87 0.50 0.17
C GLY A 89 17.87 1.63 -0.08
N ALA A 90 18.89 1.41 -0.90
CA ALA A 90 19.86 2.46 -1.23
C ALA A 90 19.22 3.60 -2.05
N VAL A 91 18.45 3.26 -3.08
CA VAL A 91 17.79 4.25 -3.95
C VAL A 91 16.77 5.08 -3.17
N PHE A 92 15.90 4.44 -2.37
CA PHE A 92 14.84 5.15 -1.66
C PHE A 92 15.26 5.69 -0.29
N GLY A 93 16.30 5.14 0.33
CA GLY A 93 16.84 5.63 1.61
C GLY A 93 17.87 6.73 1.42
N ILE A 94 18.90 6.50 0.59
CA ILE A 94 20.03 7.41 0.42
C ILE A 94 19.79 8.39 -0.73
N GLY A 95 19.11 7.94 -1.79
CA GLY A 95 18.85 8.77 -2.98
C GLY A 95 18.23 10.14 -2.67
N PRO A 96 17.14 10.23 -1.87
CA PRO A 96 16.55 11.52 -1.50
C PRO A 96 17.51 12.42 -0.72
N LEU A 97 18.36 11.86 0.14
CA LEU A 97 19.34 12.64 0.91
C LEU A 97 20.37 13.29 0.00
N ILE A 98 20.90 12.53 -0.96
CA ILE A 98 21.85 13.05 -1.95
C ILE A 98 21.17 14.12 -2.82
N LEU A 99 19.94 13.86 -3.26
CA LEU A 99 19.18 14.81 -4.08
C LEU A 99 18.99 16.15 -3.34
N TRP A 100 18.51 16.12 -2.10
CA TRP A 100 18.31 17.33 -1.30
C TRP A 100 19.61 18.03 -0.94
N TYR A 101 20.68 17.27 -0.68
CA TYR A 101 22.00 17.83 -0.46
C TYR A 101 22.42 18.71 -1.64
N TYR A 102 22.32 18.20 -2.88
CA TYR A 102 22.72 18.97 -4.05
C TYR A 102 21.81 20.17 -4.33
N ILE A 103 20.48 20.02 -4.18
CA ILE A 103 19.53 21.13 -4.36
C ILE A 103 19.83 22.27 -3.36
N LEU A 104 19.94 21.95 -2.08
CA LEU A 104 20.20 22.94 -1.05
C LEU A 104 21.61 23.53 -1.16
N LYS A 105 22.60 22.69 -1.48
CA LYS A 105 23.99 23.15 -1.63
C LYS A 105 24.13 24.13 -2.78
N THR A 106 23.58 23.81 -3.94
CA THR A 106 23.65 24.69 -5.12
C THR A 106 22.89 26.01 -4.90
N ASP A 107 21.72 25.97 -4.25
CA ASP A 107 20.97 27.19 -3.92
C ASP A 107 21.72 28.07 -2.91
N ARG A 108 22.27 27.48 -1.84
CA ARG A 108 23.07 28.20 -0.85
C ARG A 108 24.33 28.81 -1.44
N ASP A 109 25.09 28.04 -2.22
CA ASP A 109 26.32 28.51 -2.85
C ASP A 109 26.02 29.65 -3.83
N LYS A 110 24.93 29.57 -4.60
CA LYS A 110 24.46 30.65 -5.48
C LYS A 110 24.06 31.90 -4.68
N LYS A 111 23.30 31.74 -3.61
CA LYS A 111 22.88 32.85 -2.73
C LYS A 111 24.09 33.54 -2.10
N GLU A 112 25.02 32.78 -1.55
CA GLU A 112 26.25 33.31 -0.95
C GLU A 112 27.11 34.05 -1.97
N LYS A 113 27.23 33.52 -3.20
CA LYS A 113 27.93 34.19 -4.29
C LYS A 113 27.29 35.54 -4.65
N LEU A 114 25.96 35.60 -4.79
CA LEU A 114 25.25 36.85 -5.09
C LEU A 114 25.35 37.88 -3.96
N ILE A 115 25.42 37.45 -2.70
CA ILE A 115 25.67 38.33 -1.55
C ILE A 115 27.09 38.93 -1.65
N ARG A 116 28.10 38.09 -1.90
CA ARG A 116 29.50 38.54 -2.02
C ARG A 116 29.72 39.51 -3.19
N GLU A 117 29.02 39.30 -4.30
CA GLU A 117 29.05 40.19 -5.47
C GLU A 117 28.21 41.45 -5.29
N GLY A 118 27.47 41.60 -4.17
CA GLY A 118 26.57 42.73 -3.92
C GLY A 118 25.35 42.78 -4.86
N LYS A 119 25.04 41.68 -5.55
CA LYS A 119 23.94 41.59 -6.52
C LYS A 119 22.62 41.15 -5.91
N LEU A 120 22.64 40.60 -4.69
CA LEU A 120 21.43 40.17 -4.00
C LEU A 120 20.81 41.34 -3.22
N ASP A 121 19.57 41.70 -3.56
CA ASP A 121 18.82 42.71 -2.80
C ASP A 121 18.48 42.19 -1.39
N ARG A 122 18.98 42.91 -0.38
CA ARG A 122 18.79 42.63 1.05
C ARG A 122 18.49 43.89 1.85
N THR A 123 18.02 44.95 1.19
CA THR A 123 17.81 46.30 1.78
C THR A 123 17.02 46.30 3.09
N PHE A 124 15.93 45.53 3.19
CA PHE A 124 15.10 45.46 4.40
C PHE A 124 15.28 44.17 5.22
N ASN A 125 16.33 43.38 4.92
CA ASN A 125 16.54 42.09 5.58
C ASN A 125 17.33 42.26 6.89
N LEU A 126 16.62 42.68 7.94
CA LEU A 126 17.16 42.98 9.27
C LEU A 126 17.14 41.78 10.23
N SER A 127 16.46 40.68 9.88
CA SER A 127 16.33 39.47 10.69
C SER A 127 16.63 38.22 9.85
N TYR A 128 17.44 37.30 10.37
CA TYR A 128 17.97 36.12 9.68
C TYR A 128 16.97 34.97 9.53
#